data_AF-A0A7Y1ZG88-F1
#
_entry.id   AF-A0A7Y1ZG88-F1
#
_cell.length_a   1.000
_cell.length_b   1.000
_cell.length_c   1.000
_cell.angle_alpha   90.00
_cell.angle_beta   90.00
_cell.angle_gamma   90.00
#
_symmetry.space_group_name_H-M   'P 1'
#
loop_
_entity.id
_entity.type
_entity.pdbx_description
1 polymer ?
#
loop_
_entity_poly.entity_id
_entity_poly.type
_entity_poly.pdbx_seq_one_letter_code
_entity_poly.pdbx_strand_id
1 'polypeptide(L)'
;GMRAMTGREFDHIADREGLVIVYPDGFDKHWNGCRGTADYVANTENIDDVGFLARVIDELAARYGIDKSRVYITGISNGGHMAYRAALEAPGLFAAHAPVAASLPAPSTFGCSESGEPAAIAIFNGTGDPVNPYTGGAVSIMGNTSRGVVRSSEETAQYWRELAGLTGPGRSVTHPETDGDSATQVIEQRWGEPGSLEIRHYTLQGSGHTMPSQVARMPVPLGALLGGNAGDISGPEEIVAFFLGHSLDDPAQVR
;
A
#
# COMPACT_ATOMS: atom_id res chain seq x y z
N GLY A 1 -11.20 -3.56 -10.99
CA GLY A 1 -11.05 -3.34 -9.54
C GLY A 1 -10.10 -4.37 -8.96
N MET A 2 -9.68 -4.15 -7.71
CA MET A 2 -8.66 -4.95 -7.01
C MET A 2 -8.88 -6.46 -7.14
N ARG A 3 -10.13 -6.90 -6.85
CA ARG A 3 -10.56 -8.31 -6.92
C ARG A 3 -10.16 -9.05 -8.20
N ALA A 4 -10.38 -8.44 -9.36
CA ALA A 4 -10.06 -9.04 -10.65
C ALA A 4 -8.56 -8.93 -10.97
N MET A 5 -7.93 -7.83 -10.58
CA MET A 5 -6.50 -7.58 -10.82
C MET A 5 -5.63 -8.61 -10.11
N THR A 6 -5.99 -8.98 -8.89
CA THR A 6 -5.25 -9.98 -8.10
C THR A 6 -5.79 -11.39 -8.27
N GLY A 7 -6.52 -11.69 -9.36
CA GLY A 7 -7.02 -13.04 -9.62
C GLY A 7 -7.87 -13.66 -8.50
N ARG A 8 -8.53 -12.83 -7.66
CA ARG A 8 -9.24 -13.23 -6.43
C ARG A 8 -8.37 -13.87 -5.34
N GLU A 9 -7.06 -13.66 -5.35
CA GLU A 9 -6.16 -14.17 -4.29
C GLU A 9 -6.61 -13.71 -2.90
N PHE A 10 -6.96 -12.42 -2.74
CA PHE A 10 -7.48 -11.92 -1.47
C PHE A 10 -8.78 -12.60 -1.02
N ASP A 11 -9.71 -12.93 -1.93
CA ASP A 11 -10.92 -13.68 -1.59
C ASP A 11 -10.55 -15.06 -1.04
N HIS A 12 -9.64 -15.77 -1.70
CA HIS A 12 -9.21 -17.10 -1.31
C HIS A 12 -8.48 -17.10 0.04
N ILE A 13 -7.64 -16.10 0.28
CA ILE A 13 -6.99 -15.90 1.57
C ILE A 13 -8.02 -15.56 2.65
N ALA A 14 -9.00 -14.71 2.34
CA ALA A 14 -10.04 -14.34 3.29
C ALA A 14 -10.88 -15.56 3.72
N ASP A 15 -11.27 -16.42 2.77
CA ASP A 15 -11.96 -17.68 3.04
C ASP A 15 -11.11 -18.63 3.91
N ARG A 16 -9.79 -18.66 3.70
CA ARG A 16 -8.84 -19.51 4.43
C ARG A 16 -8.60 -19.03 5.87
N GLU A 17 -8.40 -17.72 6.05
CA GLU A 17 -8.02 -17.10 7.33
C GLU A 17 -9.24 -16.65 8.15
N GLY A 18 -10.46 -16.75 7.60
CA GLY A 18 -11.68 -16.30 8.26
C GLY A 18 -11.81 -14.77 8.32
N LEU A 19 -11.34 -14.08 7.28
CA LEU A 19 -11.38 -12.62 7.19
C LEU A 19 -12.62 -12.12 6.45
N VAL A 20 -13.07 -10.91 6.80
CA VAL A 20 -14.03 -10.16 5.99
C VAL A 20 -13.25 -9.27 5.03
N ILE A 21 -13.52 -9.40 3.73
CA ILE A 21 -12.94 -8.53 2.72
C ILE A 21 -13.97 -7.54 2.16
N VAL A 22 -13.52 -6.31 1.96
CA VAL A 22 -14.35 -5.21 1.47
C VAL A 22 -13.59 -4.51 0.34
N TYR A 23 -14.29 -4.27 -0.77
CA TYR A 23 -13.78 -3.50 -1.90
C TYR A 23 -14.63 -2.25 -2.08
N PRO A 24 -14.38 -1.19 -1.29
CA PRO A 24 -15.13 0.05 -1.45
C PRO A 24 -14.73 0.75 -2.75
N ASP A 25 -15.69 1.44 -3.36
CA ASP A 25 -15.45 2.26 -4.54
C ASP A 25 -15.11 3.70 -4.13
N GLY A 26 -14.04 4.25 -4.72
CA GLY A 26 -13.69 5.67 -4.56
C GLY A 26 -14.67 6.58 -5.31
N PHE A 27 -14.82 7.81 -4.83
CA PHE A 27 -15.69 8.81 -5.45
C PHE A 27 -15.22 9.17 -6.87
N ASP A 28 -16.13 9.10 -7.85
CA ASP A 28 -15.80 9.21 -9.28
C ASP A 28 -14.59 8.34 -9.69
N LYS A 29 -14.50 7.13 -9.10
CA LYS A 29 -13.44 6.13 -9.31
C LYS A 29 -12.06 6.56 -8.80
N HIS A 30 -11.99 7.60 -7.98
CA HIS A 30 -10.75 8.09 -7.38
C HIS A 30 -10.88 8.24 -5.87
N TRP A 31 -9.78 8.00 -5.18
CA TRP A 31 -9.59 8.38 -3.79
C TRP A 31 -8.88 9.73 -3.71
N ASN A 32 -9.32 10.57 -2.79
CA ASN A 32 -8.66 11.79 -2.37
C ASN A 32 -7.41 11.43 -1.56
N GLY A 33 -6.33 11.03 -2.24
CA GLY A 33 -5.05 10.75 -1.60
C GLY A 33 -4.24 12.03 -1.33
N CYS A 34 -3.10 11.90 -0.63
CA CYS A 34 -2.26 13.04 -0.23
C CYS A 34 -1.55 13.80 -1.36
N ARG A 35 -1.80 13.46 -2.63
CA ARG A 35 -1.24 14.18 -3.78
C ARG A 35 -2.06 15.45 -4.02
N GLY A 36 -1.67 16.54 -3.36
CA GLY A 36 -2.44 17.79 -3.28
C GLY A 36 -2.64 18.53 -4.61
N THR A 37 -1.86 18.21 -5.65
CA THR A 37 -2.03 18.80 -6.99
C THR A 37 -2.86 17.93 -7.93
N ALA A 38 -3.24 16.71 -7.51
CA ALA A 38 -4.00 15.80 -8.36
C ALA A 38 -5.34 16.42 -8.76
N ASP A 39 -5.65 16.36 -10.05
CA ASP A 39 -6.86 16.93 -10.67
C ASP A 39 -8.07 15.99 -10.61
N TYR A 40 -8.01 14.95 -9.78
CA TYR A 40 -9.16 14.09 -9.54
C TYR A 40 -10.28 14.88 -8.86
N VAL A 41 -11.53 14.56 -9.22
CA VAL A 41 -12.70 15.19 -8.58
C VAL A 41 -12.68 14.94 -7.06
N ALA A 42 -12.28 13.72 -6.64
CA ALA A 42 -12.11 13.40 -5.23
C ALA A 42 -11.16 14.36 -4.49
N ASN A 43 -10.07 14.78 -5.15
CA ASN A 43 -9.11 15.74 -4.60
C ASN A 43 -9.64 17.18 -4.63
N THR A 44 -10.20 17.61 -5.76
CA THR A 44 -10.63 19.01 -5.97
C THR A 44 -11.89 19.37 -5.19
N GLU A 45 -12.78 18.41 -4.92
CA GLU A 45 -13.95 18.57 -4.03
C GLU A 45 -13.65 18.25 -2.56
N ASN A 46 -12.42 17.84 -2.26
CA ASN A 46 -11.97 17.44 -0.93
C ASN A 46 -12.88 16.38 -0.27
N ILE A 47 -13.11 15.27 -0.98
CA ILE A 47 -13.94 14.17 -0.49
C ILE A 47 -13.32 13.57 0.79
N ASP A 48 -14.17 13.36 1.80
CA ASP A 48 -13.78 12.77 3.09
C ASP A 48 -13.77 11.23 3.02
N ASP A 49 -12.75 10.69 2.36
CA ASP A 49 -12.60 9.24 2.21
C ASP A 49 -12.22 8.54 3.52
N VAL A 50 -11.51 9.22 4.44
CA VAL A 50 -11.18 8.66 5.76
C VAL A 50 -12.45 8.49 6.59
N GLY A 51 -13.31 9.51 6.63
CA GLY A 51 -14.61 9.44 7.30
C GLY A 51 -15.54 8.39 6.68
N PHE A 52 -15.53 8.24 5.35
CA PHE A 52 -16.25 7.17 4.67
C PHE A 52 -15.77 5.78 5.10
N LEU A 53 -14.46 5.52 5.09
CA LEU A 53 -13.90 4.23 5.52
C LEU A 53 -14.20 3.94 6.99
N ALA A 54 -14.12 4.94 7.87
CA ALA A 54 -14.51 4.79 9.28
C ALA A 54 -15.98 4.36 9.44
N ARG A 55 -16.89 4.94 8.64
CA ARG A 55 -18.31 4.56 8.63
C ARG A 55 -18.52 3.14 8.13
N VAL A 56 -17.78 2.71 7.12
CA VAL A 56 -17.82 1.31 6.62
C VAL A 56 -17.39 0.34 7.73
N ILE A 57 -16.31 0.65 8.45
CA ILE A 57 -15.82 -0.17 9.57
C ILE A 57 -16.88 -0.26 10.67
N ASP A 58 -17.48 0.86 11.07
CA ASP A 58 -18.55 0.90 12.08
C ASP A 58 -19.77 0.08 11.66
N GLU A 59 -20.19 0.17 10.39
CA GLU A 59 -21.31 -0.61 9.86
C GLU A 59 -21.03 -2.12 9.88
N LEU A 60 -19.80 -2.52 9.52
CA LEU A 60 -19.38 -3.92 9.54
C LEU A 60 -19.25 -4.45 10.98
N ALA A 61 -18.75 -3.64 11.90
CA ALA A 61 -18.69 -4.00 13.31
C ALA A 61 -20.10 -4.20 13.89
N ALA A 62 -21.04 -3.31 13.56
CA ALA A 62 -22.42 -3.41 14.01
C ALA A 62 -23.18 -4.61 13.42
N ARG A 63 -22.92 -4.96 12.15
CA ARG A 63 -23.66 -6.04 11.44
C ARG A 63 -23.04 -7.42 11.60
N TYR A 64 -21.72 -7.50 11.62
CA TYR A 64 -20.98 -8.76 11.57
C TYR A 64 -20.10 -8.99 12.80
N GLY A 65 -19.96 -8.01 13.69
CA GLY A 65 -19.14 -8.15 14.89
C GLY A 65 -17.65 -8.24 14.59
N ILE A 66 -17.16 -7.59 13.52
CA ILE A 66 -15.72 -7.58 13.22
C ILE A 66 -14.94 -6.97 14.39
N ASP A 67 -13.72 -7.48 14.59
CA ASP A 67 -12.78 -6.92 15.55
C ASP A 67 -12.20 -5.61 15.03
N LYS A 68 -12.56 -4.49 15.66
CA LYS A 68 -12.08 -3.16 15.26
C LYS A 68 -10.60 -2.95 15.55
N SER A 69 -9.97 -3.75 16.42
CA SER A 69 -8.52 -3.67 16.61
C SER A 69 -7.74 -4.39 15.50
N ARG A 70 -8.41 -5.14 14.63
CA ARG A 70 -7.81 -5.90 13.52
C ARG A 70 -8.43 -5.53 12.18
N VAL A 71 -8.40 -4.24 11.88
CA VAL A 71 -8.79 -3.70 10.57
C VAL A 71 -7.56 -3.21 9.84
N TYR A 72 -7.45 -3.54 8.56
CA TYR A 72 -6.27 -3.27 7.75
C TYR A 72 -6.64 -2.63 6.42
N ILE A 73 -5.70 -1.93 5.80
CA ILE A 73 -5.92 -1.27 4.50
C ILE A 73 -4.78 -1.51 3.52
N THR A 74 -5.14 -1.91 2.30
CA THR A 74 -4.21 -2.02 1.18
C THR A 74 -4.85 -1.45 -0.09
N GLY A 75 -4.02 -1.05 -1.02
CA GLY A 75 -4.45 -0.67 -2.35
C GLY A 75 -3.27 -0.43 -3.26
N ILE A 76 -3.53 -0.47 -4.56
CA ILE A 76 -2.55 -0.19 -5.61
C ILE A 76 -2.74 1.22 -6.17
N SER A 77 -1.63 1.91 -6.48
CA SER A 77 -1.63 3.22 -7.13
C SER A 77 -2.44 4.24 -6.34
N ASN A 78 -3.54 4.78 -6.89
CA ASN A 78 -4.43 5.68 -6.17
C ASN A 78 -5.00 5.07 -4.87
N GLY A 79 -5.26 3.77 -4.82
CA GLY A 79 -5.64 3.08 -3.58
C GLY A 79 -4.46 2.96 -2.59
N GLY A 80 -3.23 2.84 -3.09
CA GLY A 80 -2.02 2.88 -2.25
C GLY A 80 -1.82 4.27 -1.63
N HIS A 81 -2.09 5.33 -2.38
CA HIS A 81 -2.12 6.69 -1.82
C HIS A 81 -3.25 6.90 -0.81
N MET A 82 -4.38 6.18 -0.94
CA MET A 82 -5.42 6.20 0.09
C MET A 82 -4.97 5.47 1.37
N ALA A 83 -4.25 4.35 1.24
CA ALA A 83 -3.63 3.68 2.39
C ALA A 83 -2.63 4.58 3.12
N TYR A 84 -1.82 5.37 2.38
CA TYR A 84 -0.97 6.39 3.01
C TYR A 84 -1.76 7.50 3.69
N ARG A 85 -2.85 7.99 3.08
CA ARG A 85 -3.69 9.00 3.71
C ARG A 85 -4.28 8.49 5.04
N ALA A 86 -4.79 7.27 5.05
CA ALA A 86 -5.29 6.64 6.28
C ALA A 86 -4.21 6.60 7.37
N ALA A 87 -2.98 6.17 7.02
CA ALA A 87 -1.87 6.14 7.97
C ALA A 87 -1.48 7.54 8.48
N LEU A 88 -1.50 8.56 7.62
CA LEU A 88 -1.10 9.92 7.98
C LEU A 88 -2.14 10.64 8.83
N GLU A 89 -3.42 10.52 8.48
CA GLU A 89 -4.51 11.31 9.08
C GLU A 89 -5.29 10.56 10.16
N ALA A 90 -5.30 9.22 10.12
CA ALA A 90 -6.03 8.38 11.05
C ALA A 90 -5.28 7.07 11.39
N PRO A 91 -4.05 7.14 11.92
CA PRO A 91 -3.24 5.95 12.20
C PRO A 91 -3.91 4.94 13.14
N GLY A 92 -4.77 5.41 14.06
CA GLY A 92 -5.55 4.54 14.95
C GLY A 92 -6.82 3.93 14.34
N LEU A 93 -7.09 4.13 13.05
CA LEU A 93 -8.24 3.52 12.36
C LEU A 93 -7.93 2.13 11.79
N PHE A 94 -6.66 1.88 11.44
CA PHE A 94 -6.19 0.62 10.88
C PHE A 94 -4.93 0.16 11.60
N ALA A 95 -4.89 -1.11 12.00
CA ALA A 95 -3.74 -1.70 12.69
C ALA A 95 -2.49 -1.79 11.81
N ALA A 96 -2.66 -1.92 10.49
CA ALA A 96 -1.56 -1.99 9.53
C ALA A 96 -2.01 -1.56 8.12
N HIS A 97 -1.04 -1.07 7.35
CA HIS A 97 -1.26 -0.52 6.01
C HIS A 97 -0.30 -1.14 5.00
N ALA A 98 -0.78 -1.45 3.80
CA ALA A 98 0.07 -1.98 2.73
C ALA A 98 -0.15 -1.24 1.40
N PRO A 99 0.49 -0.08 1.20
CA PRO A 99 0.47 0.64 -0.07
C PRO A 99 1.31 -0.07 -1.14
N VAL A 100 0.72 -0.22 -2.33
CA VAL A 100 1.38 -0.85 -3.49
C VAL A 100 1.44 0.12 -4.66
N ALA A 101 2.56 0.15 -5.37
CA ALA A 101 2.83 1.03 -6.52
C ALA A 101 2.49 2.51 -6.19
N ALA A 102 2.90 2.95 -5.01
CA ALA A 102 2.66 4.28 -4.48
C ALA A 102 3.81 4.69 -3.56
N SER A 103 4.12 5.98 -3.57
CA SER A 103 5.09 6.59 -2.65
C SER A 103 4.47 7.81 -1.97
N LEU A 104 5.04 8.25 -0.85
CA LEU A 104 4.58 9.48 -0.22
C LEU A 104 4.79 10.68 -1.17
N PRO A 105 3.85 11.64 -1.24
CA PRO A 105 4.05 12.87 -2.00
C PRO A 105 5.28 13.62 -1.52
N ALA A 106 6.00 14.26 -2.45
CA ALA A 106 7.05 15.19 -2.11
C ALA A 106 6.46 16.39 -1.35
N PRO A 107 7.24 17.06 -0.47
CA PRO A 107 6.74 18.20 0.30
C PRO A 107 6.05 19.29 -0.53
N SER A 108 6.48 19.50 -1.78
CA SER A 108 5.91 20.47 -2.71
C SER A 108 4.50 20.13 -3.22
N THR A 109 4.06 18.88 -3.08
CA THR A 109 2.75 18.40 -3.56
C THR A 109 1.99 17.62 -2.47
N PHE A 110 2.39 17.80 -1.21
CA PHE A 110 1.78 17.13 -0.07
C PHE A 110 0.49 17.84 0.32
N GLY A 111 -0.63 17.10 0.34
CA GLY A 111 -1.98 17.63 0.55
C GLY A 111 -2.74 16.98 1.72
N CYS A 112 -2.04 16.26 2.60
CA CYS A 112 -2.63 15.69 3.81
C CYS A 112 -2.18 16.44 5.06
N SER A 113 -2.89 16.22 6.15
CA SER A 113 -2.41 16.59 7.49
C SER A 113 -1.62 15.45 8.10
N GLU A 114 -0.39 15.71 8.57
CA GLU A 114 0.42 14.70 9.25
C GLU A 114 0.02 14.65 10.73
N SER A 115 -0.45 13.50 11.21
CA SER A 115 -0.69 13.28 12.65
C SER A 115 0.60 13.31 13.48
N GLY A 116 1.72 12.93 12.86
CA GLY A 116 3.00 12.73 13.55
C GLY A 116 3.09 11.41 14.33
N GLU A 117 2.07 10.54 14.23
CA GLU A 117 2.05 9.25 14.90
C GLU A 117 2.54 8.13 13.97
N PRO A 118 3.31 7.16 14.49
CA PRO A 118 3.79 6.04 13.70
C PRO A 118 2.66 5.06 13.34
N ALA A 119 2.88 4.28 12.29
CA ALA A 119 1.98 3.21 11.86
C ALA A 119 2.79 2.02 11.34
N ALA A 120 2.20 0.82 11.39
CA ALA A 120 2.79 -0.35 10.74
C ALA A 120 2.51 -0.31 9.23
N ILE A 121 3.57 -0.32 8.41
CA ILE A 121 3.48 -0.15 6.95
C ILE A 121 4.30 -1.21 6.20
N ALA A 122 3.70 -1.87 5.21
CA ALA A 122 4.40 -2.70 4.22
C ALA A 122 4.29 -2.08 2.81
N ILE A 123 5.41 -1.58 2.29
CA ILE A 123 5.47 -0.83 1.02
C ILE A 123 5.94 -1.74 -0.10
N PHE A 124 5.23 -1.77 -1.23
CA PHE A 124 5.60 -2.59 -2.39
C PHE A 124 5.71 -1.71 -3.63
N ASN A 125 6.93 -1.52 -4.15
CA ASN A 125 7.16 -0.66 -5.32
C ASN A 125 8.10 -1.31 -6.35
N GLY A 126 7.71 -1.21 -7.63
CA GLY A 126 8.49 -1.71 -8.76
C GLY A 126 9.57 -0.73 -9.22
N THR A 127 10.80 -1.21 -9.44
CA THR A 127 11.89 -0.35 -9.91
C THR A 127 11.74 0.07 -11.38
N GLY A 128 10.93 -0.67 -12.15
CA GLY A 128 10.58 -0.40 -13.54
C GLY A 128 9.21 0.26 -13.72
N ASP A 129 8.61 0.78 -12.65
CA ASP A 129 7.30 1.43 -12.68
C ASP A 129 7.30 2.72 -13.53
N PRO A 130 6.59 2.75 -14.67
CA PRO A 130 6.55 3.92 -15.55
C PRO A 130 5.57 5.01 -15.08
N VAL A 131 4.78 4.75 -14.04
CA VAL A 131 3.72 5.63 -13.54
C VAL A 131 4.10 6.29 -12.22
N ASN A 132 4.55 5.51 -11.23
CA ASN A 132 5.01 5.99 -9.93
C ASN A 132 6.51 5.69 -9.78
N PRO A 133 7.40 6.63 -10.16
CA PRO A 133 8.83 6.34 -10.23
C PRO A 133 9.42 5.90 -8.89
N TYR A 134 10.07 4.73 -8.87
CA TYR A 134 10.71 4.18 -7.66
C TYR A 134 11.71 5.15 -7.02
N THR A 135 12.48 5.87 -7.84
CA THR A 135 13.47 6.87 -7.40
C THR A 135 12.86 8.22 -7.05
N GLY A 136 11.54 8.35 -7.05
CA GLY A 136 10.83 9.61 -6.90
C GLY A 136 10.77 10.39 -8.21
N GLY A 137 9.89 11.39 -8.26
CA GLY A 137 9.62 12.17 -9.46
C GLY A 137 8.14 12.37 -9.75
N ALA A 138 7.84 12.93 -10.92
CA ALA A 138 6.48 13.20 -11.34
C ALA A 138 5.72 11.90 -11.61
N VAL A 139 4.54 11.76 -11.02
CA VAL A 139 3.63 10.64 -11.31
C VAL A 139 2.97 10.90 -12.66
N SER A 140 3.18 9.99 -13.63
CA SER A 140 2.78 10.20 -15.03
C SER A 140 1.91 9.07 -15.54
N ILE A 141 0.75 9.39 -16.10
CA ILE A 141 -0.06 8.42 -16.85
C ILE A 141 -0.15 8.89 -18.28
N MET A 142 0.46 8.16 -19.21
CA MET A 142 0.49 8.52 -20.64
C MET A 142 0.96 9.96 -20.90
N GLY A 143 1.92 10.45 -20.09
CA GLY A 143 2.45 11.82 -20.19
C GLY A 143 1.70 12.87 -19.37
N ASN A 144 0.55 12.53 -18.77
CA ASN A 144 -0.16 13.43 -17.87
C ASN A 144 0.42 13.36 -16.45
N THR A 145 1.06 14.46 -16.02
CA THR A 145 1.72 14.63 -14.72
C THR A 145 0.91 15.40 -13.67
N SER A 146 -0.41 15.57 -13.87
CA SER A 146 -1.29 16.30 -12.94
C SER A 146 -1.24 15.79 -11.50
N ARG A 147 -0.86 14.53 -11.30
CA ARG A 147 -0.80 13.83 -10.01
C ARG A 147 0.31 14.31 -9.07
N GLY A 148 1.19 15.21 -9.52
CA GLY A 148 2.25 15.79 -8.69
C GLY A 148 3.50 14.92 -8.62
N VAL A 149 4.35 15.20 -7.62
CA VAL A 149 5.68 14.60 -7.47
C VAL A 149 5.69 13.76 -6.21
N VAL A 150 6.27 12.57 -6.27
CA VAL A 150 6.45 11.69 -5.11
C VAL A 150 7.92 11.60 -4.71
N ARG A 151 8.14 11.31 -3.42
CA ARG A 151 9.44 10.89 -2.87
C ARG A 151 9.83 9.54 -3.48
N SER A 152 11.11 9.17 -3.35
CA SER A 152 11.51 7.79 -3.68
C SER A 152 10.83 6.79 -2.75
N SER A 153 10.78 5.52 -3.16
CA SER A 153 10.28 4.44 -2.32
C SER A 153 11.13 4.29 -1.05
N GLU A 154 12.44 4.52 -1.14
CA GLU A 154 13.38 4.44 -0.02
C GLU A 154 13.19 5.60 0.96
N GLU A 155 13.01 6.83 0.46
CA GLU A 155 12.67 8.00 1.29
C GLU A 155 11.30 7.83 1.96
N THR A 156 10.36 7.18 1.26
CA THR A 156 9.04 6.84 1.80
C THR A 156 9.17 5.84 2.96
N ALA A 157 9.95 4.78 2.80
CA ALA A 157 10.23 3.83 3.88
C ALA A 157 10.97 4.51 5.03
N GLN A 158 11.95 5.36 4.74
CA GLN A 158 12.69 6.13 5.73
C GLN A 158 11.77 7.02 6.58
N TYR A 159 10.83 7.73 5.98
CA TYR A 159 9.86 8.56 6.72
C TYR A 159 9.14 7.75 7.80
N TRP A 160 8.59 6.59 7.45
CA TRP A 160 7.85 5.76 8.41
C TRP A 160 8.77 5.15 9.48
N ARG A 161 9.99 4.77 9.11
CA ARG A 161 10.99 4.27 10.07
C ARG A 161 11.38 5.33 11.09
N GLU A 162 11.58 6.56 10.65
CA GLU A 162 11.94 7.68 11.53
C GLU A 162 10.80 7.98 12.51
N LEU A 163 9.56 7.99 12.02
CA LEU A 163 8.37 8.18 12.85
C LEU A 163 8.22 7.07 13.91
N ALA A 164 8.52 5.83 13.53
CA ALA A 164 8.48 4.67 14.43
C ALA A 164 9.73 4.52 15.32
N GLY A 165 10.76 5.38 15.18
CA GLY A 165 12.03 5.26 15.90
C GLY A 165 12.88 4.06 15.50
N LEU A 166 12.61 3.44 14.34
CA LEU A 166 13.25 2.23 13.83
C LEU A 166 14.47 2.55 12.95
N THR A 167 15.50 3.15 13.55
CA THR A 167 16.67 3.71 12.82
C THR A 167 17.81 2.73 12.56
N GLY A 168 17.71 1.48 13.06
CA GLY A 168 18.71 0.44 12.83
C GLY A 168 18.82 0.00 11.35
N PRO A 169 19.81 -0.86 11.02
CA PRO A 169 20.05 -1.29 9.64
C PRO A 169 18.94 -2.17 9.05
N GLY A 170 18.04 -2.71 9.88
CA GLY A 170 16.99 -3.63 9.47
C GLY A 170 17.52 -5.02 9.10
N ARG A 171 16.62 -5.92 8.74
CA ARG A 171 16.92 -7.23 8.17
C ARG A 171 16.58 -7.22 6.69
N SER A 172 17.52 -7.65 5.84
CA SER A 172 17.29 -7.82 4.40
C SER A 172 17.05 -9.29 4.06
N VAL A 173 16.07 -9.56 3.22
CA VAL A 173 15.72 -10.89 2.70
C VAL A 173 15.56 -10.79 1.19
N THR A 174 16.31 -11.59 0.44
CA THR A 174 16.06 -11.79 -0.98
C THR A 174 15.17 -13.02 -1.13
N HIS A 175 14.00 -12.83 -1.73
CA HIS A 175 13.08 -13.93 -1.99
C HIS A 175 13.62 -14.80 -3.15
N PRO A 176 13.39 -16.12 -3.11
CA PRO A 176 13.87 -17.01 -4.14
C PRO A 176 13.13 -16.76 -5.46
N GLU A 177 13.83 -16.96 -6.58
CA GLU A 177 13.24 -17.00 -7.91
C GLU A 177 12.24 -18.17 -8.01
N THR A 178 10.96 -17.87 -8.26
CA THR A 178 9.92 -18.91 -8.32
C THR A 178 9.01 -18.87 -9.55
N ASP A 179 9.08 -17.82 -10.38
CA ASP A 179 8.17 -17.64 -11.50
C ASP A 179 8.80 -17.87 -12.88
N GLY A 180 10.12 -18.05 -12.91
CA GLY A 180 10.95 -18.34 -14.07
C GLY A 180 11.47 -17.10 -14.80
N ASP A 181 11.24 -15.89 -14.28
CA ASP A 181 11.68 -14.63 -14.87
C ASP A 181 12.87 -14.02 -14.13
N SER A 182 14.07 -14.47 -14.51
CA SER A 182 15.34 -13.96 -13.98
C SER A 182 15.60 -12.46 -14.22
N ALA A 183 14.75 -11.76 -14.97
CA ALA A 183 14.82 -10.31 -15.13
C ALA A 183 14.20 -9.56 -13.92
N THR A 184 13.48 -10.26 -13.06
CA THR A 184 12.90 -9.69 -11.83
C THR A 184 13.55 -10.29 -10.58
N GLN A 185 13.43 -9.57 -9.45
CA GLN A 185 13.84 -10.06 -8.14
C GLN A 185 13.07 -9.31 -7.05
N VAL A 186 12.70 -10.00 -5.99
CA VAL A 186 12.09 -9.37 -4.82
C VAL A 186 13.08 -9.30 -3.67
N ILE A 187 13.42 -8.06 -3.27
CA ILE A 187 14.22 -7.78 -2.08
C ILE A 187 13.33 -7.12 -1.05
N GLU A 188 13.34 -7.65 0.16
CA GLU A 188 12.58 -7.14 1.27
C GLU A 188 13.51 -6.64 2.37
N GLN A 189 13.28 -5.41 2.83
CA GLN A 189 13.90 -4.87 4.03
C GLN A 189 12.86 -4.75 5.15
N ARG A 190 13.20 -5.21 6.34
CA ARG A 190 12.32 -5.24 7.51
C ARG A 190 12.94 -4.47 8.68
N TRP A 191 12.13 -3.70 9.38
CA TRP A 191 12.46 -3.07 10.65
C TRP A 191 11.32 -3.26 11.63
N GLY A 192 11.64 -3.57 12.89
CA GLY A 192 10.64 -3.98 13.87
C GLY A 192 10.25 -5.45 13.73
N GLU A 193 9.23 -5.86 14.47
CA GLU A 193 8.73 -7.24 14.51
C GLU A 193 7.19 -7.23 14.63
N PRO A 194 6.50 -8.31 14.20
CA PRO A 194 5.07 -8.48 14.43
C PRO A 194 4.67 -8.30 15.91
N GLY A 195 3.48 -7.76 16.15
CA GLY A 195 2.99 -7.39 17.49
C GLY A 195 3.59 -6.08 18.03
N SER A 196 4.26 -5.31 17.16
CA SER A 196 4.81 -3.99 17.46
C SER A 196 4.76 -3.08 16.22
N LEU A 197 5.43 -1.93 16.25
CA LEU A 197 5.63 -1.16 15.03
C LEU A 197 6.58 -1.92 14.10
N GLU A 198 6.13 -2.19 12.88
CA GLU A 198 6.90 -2.88 11.84
C GLU A 198 6.82 -2.10 10.53
N ILE A 199 7.98 -1.86 9.92
CA ILE A 199 8.09 -1.31 8.57
C ILE A 199 8.71 -2.37 7.67
N ARG A 200 8.01 -2.73 6.59
CA ARG A 200 8.54 -3.57 5.52
C ARG A 200 8.62 -2.78 4.23
N HIS A 201 9.72 -2.91 3.51
CA HIS A 201 9.90 -2.31 2.20
C HIS A 201 10.31 -3.40 1.21
N TYR A 202 9.43 -3.67 0.26
CA TYR A 202 9.62 -4.62 -0.83
C TYR A 202 10.01 -3.85 -2.09
N THR A 203 11.26 -4.04 -2.49
CA THR A 203 11.80 -3.60 -3.78
C THR A 203 11.58 -4.70 -4.80
N LEU A 204 10.63 -4.44 -5.72
CA LEU A 204 10.29 -5.36 -6.80
C LEU A 204 11.16 -5.00 -8.01
N GLN A 205 12.40 -5.50 -8.03
CA GLN A 205 13.36 -5.20 -9.09
C GLN A 205 12.84 -5.71 -10.44
N GLY A 206 12.95 -4.87 -11.47
CA GLY A 206 12.48 -5.17 -12.82
C GLY A 206 10.95 -5.16 -12.98
N SER A 207 10.19 -5.02 -11.90
CA SER A 207 8.72 -4.97 -11.92
C SER A 207 8.20 -3.55 -12.12
N GLY A 208 6.96 -3.48 -12.59
CA GLY A 208 6.28 -2.25 -12.96
C GLY A 208 5.22 -1.78 -11.98
N HIS A 209 4.24 -1.06 -12.52
CA HIS A 209 3.05 -0.53 -11.83
C HIS A 209 1.97 -1.61 -11.64
N THR A 210 2.33 -2.69 -10.93
CA THR A 210 1.50 -3.89 -10.75
C THR A 210 1.55 -4.38 -9.30
N MET A 211 0.57 -5.19 -8.91
CA MET A 211 0.66 -6.00 -7.70
C MET A 211 1.51 -7.23 -8.03
N PRO A 212 2.58 -7.53 -7.29
CA PRO A 212 3.32 -8.77 -7.48
C PRO A 212 2.37 -9.96 -7.25
N SER A 213 2.33 -10.89 -8.19
CA SER A 213 1.46 -12.06 -8.10
C SER A 213 2.05 -13.28 -8.79
N GLN A 214 1.88 -14.44 -8.15
CA GLN A 214 2.19 -15.76 -8.68
C GLN A 214 1.06 -16.33 -9.55
N VAL A 215 -0.15 -15.77 -9.43
CA VAL A 215 -1.37 -16.33 -10.04
C VAL A 215 -1.90 -15.42 -11.14
N ALA A 216 -1.98 -14.13 -10.87
CA ALA A 216 -2.55 -13.14 -11.77
C ALA A 216 -1.44 -12.46 -12.58
N ARG A 217 -1.58 -12.49 -13.91
CA ARG A 217 -0.72 -11.75 -14.82
C ARG A 217 -1.55 -10.83 -15.69
N MET A 218 -1.09 -9.59 -15.83
CA MET A 218 -1.72 -8.64 -16.76
C MET A 218 -1.52 -9.12 -18.20
N PRO A 219 -2.57 -9.11 -19.05
CA PRO A 219 -2.44 -9.55 -20.43
C PRO A 219 -1.39 -8.75 -21.21
N VAL A 220 -0.70 -9.41 -22.13
CA VAL A 220 0.13 -8.72 -23.14
C VAL A 220 -0.81 -8.01 -24.14
N PRO A 221 -0.57 -6.73 -24.50
CA PRO A 221 0.62 -5.92 -24.22
C PRO A 221 0.55 -5.05 -22.97
N LEU A 222 -0.59 -4.98 -22.27
CA LEU A 222 -0.80 -4.09 -21.14
C LEU A 222 0.20 -4.32 -20.00
N GLY A 223 0.51 -5.58 -19.68
CA GLY A 223 1.51 -5.90 -18.66
C GLY A 223 2.90 -5.36 -18.97
N ALA A 224 3.32 -5.43 -20.25
CA ALA A 224 4.61 -4.89 -20.69
C ALA A 224 4.64 -3.36 -20.61
N LEU A 225 3.54 -2.69 -20.98
CA LEU A 225 3.42 -1.22 -20.88
C LEU A 225 3.49 -0.73 -19.43
N LEU A 226 3.01 -1.52 -18.49
CA LEU A 226 3.07 -1.17 -17.07
C LEU A 226 4.38 -1.56 -16.40
N GLY A 227 5.32 -2.20 -17.09
CA GLY A 227 6.65 -2.53 -16.57
C GLY A 227 6.79 -3.95 -15.99
N GLY A 228 5.86 -4.86 -16.29
CA GLY A 228 5.95 -6.26 -15.84
C GLY A 228 5.52 -6.51 -14.41
N ASN A 229 5.80 -7.71 -13.91
CA ASN A 229 5.37 -8.24 -12.62
C ASN A 229 6.49 -9.09 -12.02
N ALA A 230 6.97 -8.77 -10.81
CA ALA A 230 7.82 -9.67 -10.03
C ALA A 230 6.94 -10.74 -9.38
N GLY A 231 6.85 -11.92 -10.01
CA GLY A 231 6.00 -13.02 -9.55
C GLY A 231 6.69 -13.96 -8.57
N ASP A 232 7.86 -13.62 -8.03
CA ASP A 232 8.54 -14.41 -7.01
C ASP A 232 7.74 -14.58 -5.71
N ILE A 233 6.81 -13.66 -5.47
CA ILE A 233 5.90 -13.65 -4.32
C ILE A 233 4.45 -13.46 -4.78
N SER A 234 3.52 -13.89 -3.93
CA SER A 234 2.15 -13.37 -3.98
C SER A 234 2.05 -12.14 -3.07
N GLY A 235 1.88 -10.97 -3.66
CA GLY A 235 1.64 -9.72 -2.92
C GLY A 235 0.46 -9.84 -1.96
N PRO A 236 -0.72 -10.35 -2.38
CA PRO A 236 -1.83 -10.63 -1.47
C PRO A 236 -1.46 -11.50 -0.26
N GLU A 237 -0.68 -12.57 -0.44
CA GLU A 237 -0.23 -13.42 0.68
C GLU A 237 0.72 -12.66 1.62
N GLU A 238 1.72 -11.95 1.09
CA GLU A 238 2.66 -11.16 1.90
C GLU A 238 1.95 -10.04 2.67
N ILE A 239 0.98 -9.37 2.03
CA ILE A 239 0.18 -8.30 2.64
C ILE A 239 -0.67 -8.85 3.78
N VAL A 240 -1.40 -9.95 3.58
CA VAL A 240 -2.24 -10.51 4.63
C VAL A 240 -1.39 -11.10 5.76
N ALA A 241 -0.28 -11.76 5.44
CA ALA A 241 0.66 -12.25 6.45
C ALA A 241 1.22 -11.12 7.32
N PHE A 242 1.53 -9.96 6.73
CA PHE A 242 1.88 -8.75 7.46
C PHE A 242 0.73 -8.28 8.34
N PHE A 243 -0.48 -8.15 7.80
CA PHE A 243 -1.66 -7.70 8.55
C PHE A 243 -1.98 -8.57 9.77
N LEU A 244 -1.99 -9.89 9.62
CA LEU A 244 -2.30 -10.82 10.72
C LEU A 244 -1.32 -10.75 11.89
N GLY A 245 -0.13 -10.15 11.68
CA GLY A 245 0.84 -9.88 12.72
C GLY A 245 0.56 -8.64 13.56
N HIS A 246 -0.49 -7.87 13.29
CA HIS A 246 -0.71 -6.54 13.89
C HIS A 246 -2.12 -6.36 14.45
N SER A 247 -2.19 -5.64 15.57
CA SER A 247 -3.42 -5.19 16.22
C SER A 247 -3.26 -3.77 16.76
N LEU A 248 -4.34 -2.98 16.81
CA LEU A 248 -4.35 -1.71 17.54
C LEU A 248 -4.18 -1.87 19.05
N ASP A 249 -4.38 -3.09 19.58
CA ASP A 249 -4.11 -3.41 20.98
C ASP A 249 -2.61 -3.65 21.27
N ASP A 250 -1.75 -3.63 20.23
CA ASP A 250 -0.32 -3.89 20.40
C ASP A 250 0.35 -2.78 21.23
N PRO A 251 1.15 -3.11 22.26
CA PRO A 251 1.69 -2.14 23.23
C PRO A 251 2.52 -0.99 22.63
N ALA A 252 2.97 -1.13 21.38
CA ALA A 252 3.77 -0.15 20.67
C ALA A 252 2.96 0.83 19.81
N GLN A 253 1.67 0.56 19.56
CA GLN A 253 0.76 1.38 18.75
C GLN A 253 -0.10 2.35 19.61
N VAL A 254 -0.04 2.23 20.94
CA VAL A 254 -0.89 2.96 21.91
C VAL A 254 -0.10 4.04 22.67
N ARG A 255 0.81 4.78 22.03
CA ARG A 255 1.55 5.87 22.69
C ARG A 255 1.13 7.24 22.23
#